data_AF-A0A8B8G0K8-F1
#
_entry.id   AF-A0A8B8G0K8-F1
#
_cell.length_a   1.000
_cell.length_b   1.000
_cell.length_c   1.000
_cell.angle_alpha   90.00
_cell.angle_beta   90.00
_cell.angle_gamma   90.00
#
_symmetry.space_group_name_H-M   'P 1'
#
loop_
_entity.id
_entity.type
_entity.pdbx_description
1 polymer ?
#
loop_
_entity_poly.entity_id
_entity_poly.type
_entity_poly.pdbx_seq_one_letter_code
_entity_poly.pdbx_strand_id
1 'polypeptide(L)'
;MWKTLQNICIQITGNIINLSNFHVDFEKSAHNAVLQIFPYCKITCCNFHLGQNWFRHTQQHKLLSSEYLNNGSEVGKWMKCFFGLSYLPPDEVSDGFCDLMSIAPSTTSSNISIFSDYILENYIASDSNFPPTLWACKPTNNPKTTNGAESYHKQYNSQFYYAHPHIHQVIDVIIEIQILIIGGLR
;
A
#
# COMPACT_ATOMS: atom_id res chain seq x y z
N MET A 1 -2.42 18.61 9.58
CA MET A 1 -1.64 17.61 10.34
C MET A 1 -0.13 17.78 10.16
N TRP A 2 0.44 17.51 8.99
CA TRP A 2 1.91 17.53 8.77
C TRP A 2 2.58 18.87 9.12
N LYS A 3 1.98 19.99 8.71
CA LYS A 3 2.45 21.33 9.10
C LYS A 3 2.45 21.54 10.62
N THR A 4 1.45 21.01 11.31
CA THR A 4 1.36 21.08 12.79
C THR A 4 2.48 20.28 13.43
N LEU A 5 2.75 19.07 12.96
CA LEU A 5 3.86 18.23 13.45
C LEU A 5 5.22 18.90 13.22
N GLN A 6 5.42 19.48 12.04
CA GLN A 6 6.61 20.25 11.71
C GLN A 6 6.81 21.41 12.69
N ASN A 7 5.76 22.19 12.94
CA ASN A 7 5.82 23.34 13.85
C ASN A 7 6.13 22.90 15.29
N ILE A 8 5.51 21.82 15.77
CA ILE A 8 5.76 21.29 17.11
C ILE A 8 7.21 20.81 17.24
N CYS A 9 7.74 20.09 16.23
CA CYS A 9 9.12 19.62 16.24
C CYS A 9 10.13 20.78 16.33
N ILE A 10 9.90 21.86 15.56
CA ILE A 10 10.70 23.08 15.62
C ILE A 10 10.61 23.72 17.01
N GLN A 11 9.40 23.84 17.58
CA GLN A 11 9.20 24.45 18.89
C GLN A 11 9.90 23.68 20.01
N ILE A 12 9.85 22.35 19.98
CA ILE A 12 10.38 21.51 21.07
C ILE A 12 11.90 21.30 20.92
N THR A 13 12.38 21.11 19.68
CA THR A 13 13.75 20.64 19.43
C THR A 13 14.64 21.64 18.72
N GLY A 14 14.07 22.71 18.14
CA GLY A 14 14.77 23.63 17.23
C GLY A 14 15.05 23.06 15.84
N ASN A 15 14.70 21.78 15.58
CA ASN A 15 15.00 21.10 14.33
C ASN A 15 13.81 21.05 13.37
N ILE A 16 14.12 21.01 12.08
CA ILE A 16 13.15 20.78 11.01
C ILE A 16 13.12 19.28 10.72
N ILE A 17 11.92 18.69 10.63
CA ILE A 17 11.78 17.29 10.19
C ILE A 17 12.26 17.19 8.73
N ASN A 18 13.26 16.36 8.49
CA ASN A 18 13.70 16.02 7.15
C ASN A 18 13.24 14.60 6.81
N LEU A 19 12.12 14.52 6.07
CA LEU A 19 11.52 13.25 5.69
C LEU A 19 11.98 12.86 4.27
N SER A 20 12.84 11.84 4.18
CA SER A 20 13.40 11.37 2.91
C SER A 20 12.57 10.28 2.24
N ASN A 21 11.94 9.40 3.04
CA ASN A 21 11.13 8.29 2.56
C ASN A 21 9.86 8.20 3.40
N PHE A 22 8.71 7.98 2.76
CA PHE A 22 7.44 7.83 3.44
C PHE A 22 6.65 6.67 2.86
N HIS A 23 6.31 5.71 3.71
CA HIS A 23 5.49 4.56 3.36
C HIS A 23 4.03 4.88 3.66
N VAL A 24 3.16 4.70 2.67
CA VAL A 24 1.75 5.11 2.75
C VAL A 24 0.90 4.21 1.86
N ASP A 25 -0.41 4.19 2.15
CA ASP A 25 -1.38 3.45 1.37
C ASP A 25 -1.65 4.11 0.02
N PHE A 26 -2.43 3.45 -0.83
CA PHE A 26 -2.79 3.94 -2.17
C PHE A 26 -3.89 5.03 -2.08
N GLU A 27 -3.56 6.15 -1.43
CA GLU A 27 -4.45 7.29 -1.25
C GLU A 27 -3.77 8.58 -1.74
N LYS A 28 -4.20 9.07 -2.91
CA LYS A 28 -3.59 10.23 -3.59
C LYS A 28 -3.62 11.51 -2.74
N SER A 29 -4.69 11.72 -1.96
CA SER A 29 -4.80 12.84 -1.01
C SER A 29 -3.72 12.79 0.06
N ALA A 30 -3.43 11.60 0.61
CA ALA A 30 -2.38 11.44 1.61
C ALA A 30 -1.00 11.74 1.02
N HIS A 31 -0.72 11.25 -0.20
CA HIS A 31 0.54 11.53 -0.91
C HIS A 31 0.73 13.02 -1.12
N ASN A 32 -0.30 13.70 -1.66
CA ASN A 32 -0.26 15.14 -1.91
C ASN A 32 -0.04 15.94 -0.62
N ALA A 33 -0.71 15.56 0.48
CA ALA A 33 -0.57 16.25 1.76
C ALA A 33 0.85 16.13 2.34
N VAL A 34 1.53 14.99 2.14
CA VAL A 34 2.92 14.78 2.54
C VAL A 34 3.85 15.62 1.67
N LEU A 35 3.72 15.51 0.35
CA LEU A 35 4.58 16.21 -0.62
C LEU A 35 4.43 17.73 -0.58
N GLN A 36 3.28 18.25 -0.14
CA GLN A 36 3.08 19.68 0.09
C GLN A 36 4.02 20.24 1.18
N ILE A 37 4.35 19.43 2.19
CA ILE A 37 5.23 19.82 3.29
C ILE A 37 6.67 19.33 3.09
N PHE A 38 6.83 18.16 2.45
CA PHE A 38 8.11 17.51 2.18
C PHE A 38 8.25 17.21 0.67
N PRO A 39 8.54 18.21 -0.17
CA PRO A 39 8.52 18.05 -1.64
C PRO A 39 9.52 17.03 -2.18
N TYR A 40 10.61 16.77 -1.44
CA TYR A 40 11.66 15.83 -1.82
C TYR A 40 11.50 14.44 -1.20
N CYS A 41 10.41 14.22 -0.45
CA CYS A 41 10.14 12.93 0.16
C CYS A 41 9.80 11.91 -0.93
N LYS A 42 10.51 10.78 -0.94
CA LYS A 42 10.14 9.63 -1.76
C LYS A 42 8.94 8.91 -1.16
N ILE A 43 7.82 8.94 -1.87
CA ILE A 43 6.64 8.15 -1.52
C ILE A 43 6.85 6.71 -1.97
N THR A 44 6.56 5.74 -1.10
CA THR A 44 6.57 4.32 -1.43
C THR A 44 5.29 3.67 -0.93
N CYS A 45 4.58 2.98 -1.82
CA CYS A 45 3.39 2.23 -1.46
C CYS A 45 3.74 0.79 -1.06
N CYS A 46 2.96 0.21 -0.17
CA CYS A 46 3.19 -1.14 0.33
C CYS A 46 2.64 -2.23 -0.61
N ASN A 47 3.42 -3.28 -0.84
CA ASN A 47 3.00 -4.44 -1.66
C ASN A 47 1.78 -5.16 -1.07
N PHE A 48 1.61 -5.13 0.25
CA PHE A 48 0.43 -5.71 0.90
C PHE A 48 -0.84 -4.96 0.49
N HIS A 49 -0.85 -3.62 0.58
CA HIS A 49 -1.99 -2.81 0.17
C HIS A 49 -2.22 -2.83 -1.34
N LEU A 50 -1.16 -2.96 -2.15
CA LEU A 50 -1.29 -3.22 -3.58
C LEU A 50 -2.07 -4.53 -3.81
N GLY A 51 -1.62 -5.58 -3.11
CA GLY A 51 -2.26 -6.89 -3.06
C GLY A 51 -3.74 -6.82 -2.73
N GLN A 52 -4.06 -6.13 -1.63
CA GLN A 52 -5.43 -5.95 -1.19
C GLN A 52 -6.29 -5.19 -2.20
N ASN A 53 -5.77 -4.13 -2.82
CA ASN A 53 -6.53 -3.34 -3.79
C ASN A 53 -6.90 -4.17 -5.03
N TRP A 54 -5.95 -4.89 -5.59
CA TRP A 54 -6.19 -5.77 -6.74
C TRP A 54 -7.16 -6.90 -6.39
N PHE A 55 -7.03 -7.49 -5.20
CA PHE A 55 -7.96 -8.53 -4.74
C PHE A 55 -9.37 -7.99 -4.45
N ARG A 56 -9.50 -6.79 -3.88
CA ARG A 56 -10.81 -6.12 -3.70
C ARG A 56 -11.47 -5.85 -5.03
N HIS A 57 -10.73 -5.34 -6.01
CA HIS A 57 -11.27 -5.11 -7.36
C HIS A 57 -11.72 -6.43 -8.01
N THR A 58 -10.90 -7.47 -7.93
CA THR A 58 -11.26 -8.83 -8.38
C THR A 58 -12.59 -9.30 -7.79
N GLN A 59 -12.81 -9.09 -6.49
CA GLN A 59 -14.03 -9.52 -5.81
C GLN A 59 -15.28 -8.72 -6.19
N GLN A 60 -15.14 -7.50 -6.71
CA GLN A 60 -16.27 -6.71 -7.22
C GLN A 60 -16.90 -7.35 -8.46
N HIS A 61 -16.14 -8.18 -9.19
CA HIS A 61 -16.58 -8.88 -10.38
C HIS A 61 -16.74 -10.38 -10.07
N LYS A 62 -17.99 -10.85 -9.97
CA LYS A 62 -18.29 -12.26 -9.61
C LYS A 62 -17.53 -13.29 -10.44
N LEU A 63 -17.40 -13.04 -11.75
CA LEU A 63 -16.69 -13.92 -12.67
C LEU A 63 -15.18 -13.96 -12.36
N LEU A 64 -14.54 -12.80 -12.20
CA LEU A 64 -13.13 -12.72 -11.80
C LEU A 64 -12.88 -13.40 -10.46
N SER A 65 -13.76 -13.16 -9.49
CA SER A 65 -13.69 -13.80 -8.17
C SER A 65 -13.75 -15.34 -8.28
N SER A 66 -14.66 -15.88 -9.10
CA SER A 66 -14.74 -17.33 -9.33
C SER A 66 -13.51 -17.90 -10.01
N GLU A 67 -12.93 -17.21 -11.00
CA GLU A 67 -11.70 -17.64 -11.65
C GLU A 67 -10.52 -17.63 -10.68
N TYR A 68 -10.35 -16.54 -9.92
CA TYR A 68 -9.24 -16.35 -8.99
C TYR A 68 -9.22 -17.41 -7.86
N LEU A 69 -10.39 -17.74 -7.32
CA LEU A 69 -10.56 -18.73 -6.24
C LEU A 69 -10.45 -20.18 -6.74
N ASN A 70 -10.66 -20.43 -8.03
CA ASN A 70 -10.54 -21.76 -8.61
C ASN A 70 -9.06 -22.10 -8.89
N ASN A 71 -8.48 -23.03 -8.11
CA ASN A 71 -7.10 -23.47 -8.29
C ASN A 71 -6.82 -24.15 -9.64
N GLY A 72 -7.85 -24.64 -10.32
CA GLY A 72 -7.76 -25.21 -11.67
C GLY A 72 -7.82 -24.17 -12.78
N SER A 73 -8.25 -22.93 -12.49
CA SER A 73 -8.44 -21.90 -13.51
C SER A 73 -7.11 -21.38 -14.05
N GLU A 74 -6.97 -21.39 -15.38
CA GLU A 74 -5.86 -20.75 -16.08
C GLU A 74 -5.90 -19.23 -15.93
N VAL A 75 -7.11 -18.62 -15.98
CA VAL A 75 -7.31 -17.19 -15.75
C VAL A 75 -6.92 -16.82 -14.32
N GLY A 76 -7.34 -17.60 -13.33
CA GLY A 76 -6.98 -17.36 -11.93
C GLY A 76 -5.48 -17.48 -11.66
N LYS A 77 -4.79 -18.42 -12.32
CA LYS A 77 -3.32 -18.54 -12.26
C LYS A 77 -2.65 -17.35 -12.92
N TRP A 78 -3.10 -16.96 -14.11
CA TRP A 78 -2.62 -15.79 -14.84
C TRP A 78 -2.77 -14.49 -14.02
N MET A 79 -3.92 -14.24 -13.40
CA MET A 79 -4.13 -13.09 -12.51
C MET A 79 -3.14 -13.04 -11.35
N LYS A 80 -2.79 -14.20 -10.77
CA LYS A 80 -1.82 -14.27 -9.67
C LYS A 80 -0.40 -13.91 -10.11
N CYS A 81 -0.06 -14.08 -11.40
CA CYS A 81 1.24 -13.69 -11.93
C CYS A 81 1.49 -12.17 -11.87
N PHE A 82 0.42 -11.35 -11.89
CA PHE A 82 0.55 -9.89 -11.79
C PHE A 82 1.24 -9.43 -10.52
N PHE A 83 1.10 -10.17 -9.40
CA PHE A 83 1.81 -9.81 -8.16
C PHE A 83 3.34 -9.86 -8.32
N GLY A 84 3.83 -10.61 -9.31
CA GLY A 84 5.23 -10.63 -9.73
C GLY A 84 5.74 -9.26 -10.20
N LEU A 85 4.88 -8.41 -10.79
CA LEU A 85 5.25 -7.09 -11.29
C LEU A 85 5.80 -6.18 -10.18
N SER A 86 5.33 -6.37 -8.94
CA SER A 86 5.79 -5.57 -7.79
C SER A 86 7.28 -5.76 -7.45
N TYR A 87 7.88 -6.82 -7.98
CA TYR A 87 9.28 -7.18 -7.77
C TYR A 87 10.19 -6.77 -8.94
N LEU A 88 9.65 -6.14 -9.98
CA LEU A 88 10.44 -5.61 -11.08
C LEU A 88 11.00 -4.22 -10.75
N PRO A 89 12.11 -3.80 -11.38
CA PRO A 89 12.45 -2.39 -11.52
C PRO A 89 11.27 -1.61 -12.12
N PRO A 90 10.95 -0.38 -11.64
CA PRO A 90 9.81 0.39 -12.14
C PRO A 90 9.78 0.59 -13.67
N ASP A 91 10.95 0.70 -14.28
CA ASP A 91 11.15 0.87 -15.72
C ASP A 91 10.87 -0.41 -16.53
N GLU A 92 10.97 -1.60 -15.92
CA GLU A 92 10.68 -2.89 -16.55
C GLU A 92 9.22 -3.34 -16.37
N VAL A 93 8.43 -2.63 -15.55
CA VAL A 93 7.04 -3.05 -15.22
C VAL A 93 6.13 -3.04 -16.45
N SER A 94 6.30 -2.07 -17.35
CA SER A 94 5.49 -2.00 -18.57
C SER A 94 5.76 -3.20 -19.48
N ASP A 95 7.03 -3.58 -19.65
CA ASP A 95 7.41 -4.74 -20.45
C ASP A 95 6.92 -6.04 -19.80
N GLY A 96 7.09 -6.18 -18.48
CA GLY A 96 6.55 -7.33 -17.74
C GLY A 96 5.03 -7.46 -17.83
N PHE A 97 4.30 -6.35 -17.90
CA PHE A 97 2.86 -6.39 -18.16
C PHE A 97 2.55 -6.88 -19.58
N CYS A 98 3.26 -6.39 -20.59
CA CYS A 98 3.11 -6.87 -21.97
C CYS A 98 3.37 -8.38 -22.08
N ASP A 99 4.40 -8.88 -21.39
CA ASP A 99 4.71 -10.31 -21.32
C ASP A 99 3.54 -11.10 -20.71
N LEU A 100 2.96 -10.62 -19.60
CA LEU A 100 1.78 -11.25 -19.00
C LEU A 100 0.56 -11.23 -19.92
N MET A 101 0.37 -10.16 -20.70
CA MET A 101 -0.71 -10.09 -21.69
C MET A 101 -0.49 -11.07 -22.84
N SER A 102 0.76 -11.33 -23.25
CA SER A 102 1.09 -12.27 -24.33
C SER A 102 0.76 -13.73 -23.99
N ILE A 103 0.74 -14.07 -22.71
CA ILE A 103 0.42 -15.42 -22.21
C ILE A 103 -1.00 -15.53 -21.64
N ALA A 104 -1.86 -14.52 -21.89
CA ALA A 104 -3.22 -14.51 -21.39
C ALA A 104 -4.04 -15.70 -21.96
N PRO A 105 -4.83 -16.42 -21.14
CA PRO A 105 -5.64 -17.56 -21.61
C PRO A 105 -6.65 -17.15 -22.69
N SER A 106 -6.81 -17.96 -23.74
CA SER A 106 -7.68 -17.64 -24.88
C SER A 106 -9.18 -17.79 -24.60
N THR A 107 -9.56 -18.36 -23.46
CA THR A 107 -10.91 -18.88 -23.20
C THR A 107 -11.91 -17.85 -22.65
N THR A 108 -11.47 -16.64 -22.26
CA THR A 108 -12.37 -15.68 -21.58
C THR A 108 -11.99 -14.22 -21.79
N SER A 109 -11.97 -13.76 -23.05
CA SER A 109 -11.53 -12.40 -23.45
C SER A 109 -12.19 -11.26 -22.66
N SER A 110 -13.48 -11.35 -22.34
CA SER A 110 -14.21 -10.31 -21.61
C SER A 110 -13.84 -10.18 -20.14
N ASN A 111 -13.43 -11.28 -19.49
CA ASN A 111 -13.04 -11.25 -18.08
C ASN A 111 -11.60 -10.76 -17.94
N ILE A 112 -10.73 -11.23 -18.83
CA ILE A 112 -9.33 -10.81 -18.91
C ILE A 112 -9.23 -9.30 -19.05
N SER A 113 -10.01 -8.69 -19.94
CA SER A 113 -9.99 -7.25 -20.16
C SER A 113 -10.38 -6.46 -18.91
N ILE A 114 -11.44 -6.85 -18.17
CA ILE A 114 -11.84 -6.14 -16.94
C ILE A 114 -10.67 -6.03 -15.96
N PHE A 115 -9.94 -7.12 -15.73
CA PHE A 115 -8.82 -7.10 -14.80
C PHE A 115 -7.60 -6.37 -15.39
N SER A 116 -7.19 -6.69 -16.61
CA SER A 116 -5.99 -6.09 -17.22
C SER A 116 -6.16 -4.58 -17.44
N ASP A 117 -7.34 -4.12 -17.86
CA ASP A 117 -7.63 -2.71 -18.11
C ASP A 117 -7.59 -1.93 -16.79
N TYR A 118 -8.17 -2.49 -15.72
CA TYR A 118 -8.07 -1.88 -14.39
C TYR A 118 -6.61 -1.72 -13.93
N ILE A 119 -5.79 -2.76 -14.09
CA ILE A 119 -4.37 -2.71 -13.72
C ILE A 119 -3.64 -1.68 -14.59
N LEU A 120 -3.87 -1.70 -15.91
CA LEU A 120 -3.25 -0.79 -16.86
C LEU A 120 -3.55 0.67 -16.50
N GLU A 121 -4.82 1.03 -16.40
CA GLU A 121 -5.29 2.40 -16.17
C GLU A 121 -4.86 2.95 -14.81
N ASN A 122 -4.85 2.12 -13.76
CA ASN A 122 -4.63 2.60 -12.39
C ASN A 122 -3.17 2.50 -11.92
N TYR A 123 -2.36 1.62 -12.51
CA TYR A 123 -1.03 1.29 -11.97
C TYR A 123 0.13 1.31 -12.98
N ILE A 124 -0.12 1.26 -14.29
CA ILE A 124 0.93 1.05 -15.30
C ILE A 124 1.03 2.20 -16.28
N ALA A 125 -0.11 2.68 -16.80
CA ALA A 125 -0.16 3.76 -17.77
C ALA A 125 0.59 5.00 -17.25
N SER A 126 1.14 5.80 -18.17
CA SER A 126 1.95 6.98 -17.83
C SER A 126 1.18 8.02 -17.02
N ASP A 127 -0.14 8.09 -17.20
CA ASP A 127 -1.08 8.96 -16.50
C ASP A 127 -1.84 8.25 -15.36
N SER A 128 -1.42 7.04 -15.01
CA SER A 128 -2.03 6.26 -13.94
C SER A 128 -1.95 6.98 -12.58
N ASN A 129 -2.95 6.72 -11.74
CA ASN A 129 -3.00 7.32 -10.40
C ASN A 129 -1.86 6.86 -9.51
N PHE A 130 -1.37 5.63 -9.71
CA PHE A 130 -0.33 5.02 -8.90
C PHE A 130 0.76 4.39 -9.78
N PRO A 131 1.65 5.20 -10.37
CA PRO A 131 2.65 4.70 -11.30
C PRO A 131 3.62 3.69 -10.64
N PRO A 132 4.30 2.83 -11.44
CA PRO A 132 5.18 1.79 -10.92
C PRO A 132 6.26 2.29 -9.97
N THR A 133 6.72 3.53 -10.13
CA THR A 133 7.72 4.17 -9.27
C THR A 133 7.31 4.26 -7.79
N LEU A 134 6.01 4.20 -7.50
CA LEU A 134 5.49 4.20 -6.13
C LEU A 134 5.56 2.80 -5.48
N TRP A 135 5.32 1.73 -6.23
CA TRP A 135 5.06 0.40 -5.64
C TRP A 135 6.07 -0.66 -6.08
N ALA A 136 6.53 -0.66 -7.32
CA ALA A 136 7.48 -1.64 -7.83
C ALA A 136 8.90 -1.38 -7.31
N CYS A 137 9.63 -2.45 -7.00
CA CYS A 137 11.06 -2.40 -6.76
C CYS A 137 11.62 -3.82 -6.75
N LYS A 138 12.87 -3.97 -7.22
CA LYS A 138 13.63 -5.21 -7.02
C LYS A 138 13.60 -5.63 -5.54
N PRO A 139 13.41 -6.92 -5.22
CA PRO A 139 13.50 -7.42 -3.85
C PRO A 139 14.84 -6.99 -3.25
N THR A 140 14.78 -6.37 -2.07
CA THR A 140 15.96 -6.07 -1.26
C THR A 140 15.84 -6.79 0.08
N ASN A 141 16.93 -6.86 0.84
CA ASN A 141 16.90 -7.43 2.19
C ASN A 141 16.04 -6.63 3.20
N ASN A 142 15.48 -5.47 2.79
CA ASN A 142 14.53 -4.68 3.58
C ASN A 142 13.11 -4.87 3.03
N PRO A 143 12.24 -5.65 3.70
CA PRO A 143 10.87 -5.84 3.26
C PRO A 143 10.10 -4.51 3.26
N LYS A 144 9.39 -4.20 2.16
CA LYS A 144 8.43 -3.08 2.09
C LYS A 144 7.12 -3.45 2.79
N THR A 145 7.16 -3.77 4.07
CA THR A 145 5.97 -4.19 4.84
C THR A 145 5.53 -3.13 5.82
N THR A 146 4.22 -2.88 5.89
CA THR A 146 3.56 -2.05 6.90
C THR A 146 3.24 -2.81 8.18
N ASN A 147 3.76 -4.04 8.32
CA ASN A 147 3.48 -4.96 9.44
C ASN A 147 3.65 -4.29 10.81
N GLY A 148 4.65 -3.41 10.97
CA GLY A 148 4.83 -2.67 12.23
C GLY A 148 3.68 -1.70 12.53
N ALA A 149 3.27 -0.90 11.54
CA ALA A 149 2.16 0.03 11.68
C ALA A 149 0.82 -0.71 11.85
N GLU A 150 0.61 -1.80 11.12
CA GLU A 150 -0.59 -2.64 11.25
C GLU A 150 -0.65 -3.36 12.59
N SER A 151 0.48 -3.90 13.07
CA SER A 151 0.57 -4.52 14.39
C SER A 151 0.28 -3.49 15.48
N TYR A 152 0.83 -2.28 15.35
CA TYR A 152 0.54 -1.18 16.25
C TYR A 152 -0.95 -0.83 16.23
N HIS A 153 -1.56 -0.64 15.05
CA HIS A 153 -2.99 -0.34 14.93
C HIS A 153 -3.85 -1.46 15.52
N LYS A 154 -3.49 -2.73 15.29
CA LYS A 154 -4.19 -3.89 15.85
C LYS A 154 -4.12 -3.92 17.37
N GLN A 155 -2.93 -3.71 17.93
CA GLN A 155 -2.70 -3.66 19.39
C GLN A 155 -3.41 -2.47 20.04
N TYR A 156 -3.38 -1.30 19.38
CA TYR A 156 -4.09 -0.11 19.83
C TYR A 156 -5.61 -0.35 19.83
N ASN A 157 -6.17 -0.83 18.72
CA ASN A 157 -7.59 -1.10 18.59
C ASN A 157 -8.08 -2.19 19.55
N SER A 158 -7.24 -3.18 19.87
CA SER A 158 -7.60 -4.23 20.85
C SER A 158 -7.74 -3.71 22.29
N GLN A 159 -7.26 -2.49 22.60
CA GLN A 159 -7.47 -1.88 23.92
C GLN A 159 -8.89 -1.31 24.10
N PHE A 160 -9.65 -1.19 23.02
CA PHE A 160 -11.00 -0.63 23.07
C PHE A 160 -12.05 -1.70 22.79
N TYR A 161 -13.02 -1.82 23.71
CA TYR A 161 -14.13 -2.78 23.62
C TYR A 161 -15.43 -2.15 23.09
N TYR A 162 -15.41 -0.86 22.78
CA TYR A 162 -16.56 -0.08 22.30
C TYR A 162 -16.15 0.76 21.10
N ALA A 163 -17.08 1.00 20.17
CA ALA A 163 -16.83 1.79 18.95
C ALA A 163 -16.49 3.27 19.23
N HIS A 164 -16.90 3.80 20.39
CA HIS A 164 -16.69 5.20 20.79
C HIS A 164 -16.15 5.27 22.23
N PRO A 165 -14.85 4.97 22.44
CA PRO A 165 -14.24 5.04 23.76
C PRO A 165 -14.16 6.48 24.28
N HIS A 166 -14.16 6.65 25.62
CA HIS A 166 -14.06 7.97 26.22
C HIS A 166 -12.67 8.57 25.99
N ILE A 167 -12.57 9.89 25.81
CA ILE A 167 -11.30 10.56 25.45
C ILE A 167 -10.18 10.30 26.47
N HIS A 168 -10.50 10.21 27.76
CA HIS A 168 -9.53 9.86 28.80
C HIS A 168 -8.96 8.45 28.62
N GLN A 169 -9.81 7.48 28.28
CA GLN A 169 -9.37 6.11 28.00
C GLN A 169 -8.44 6.04 26.78
N VAL A 170 -8.73 6.86 25.76
CA VAL A 170 -7.87 7.00 24.58
C VAL A 170 -6.49 7.56 24.97
N ILE A 171 -6.46 8.60 25.81
CA ILE A 171 -5.21 9.21 26.28
C ILE A 171 -4.38 8.21 27.10
N ASP A 172 -5.01 7.51 28.04
CA ASP A 172 -4.32 6.54 28.91
C ASP A 172 -3.67 5.41 28.09
N VAL A 173 -4.41 4.86 27.12
CA VAL A 173 -3.89 3.83 26.20
C VAL A 173 -2.71 4.33 25.38
N ILE A 174 -2.76 5.57 24.88
CA ILE A 174 -1.65 6.16 24.12
C ILE A 174 -0.40 6.29 25.00
N ILE A 175 -0.56 6.73 26.26
CA ILE A 175 0.55 6.87 27.22
C ILE A 175 1.15 5.49 27.54
N GLU A 176 0.33 4.48 27.81
CA GLU A 176 0.79 3.12 28.11
C GLU A 176 1.61 2.53 26.95
N ILE A 177 1.12 2.67 25.72
CA ILE A 177 1.82 2.19 24.53
C ILE A 177 3.14 2.95 24.33
N GLN A 178 3.17 4.27 24.57
CA GLN A 178 4.41 5.06 24.50
C GLN A 178 5.45 4.59 25.51
N ILE A 179 5.05 4.29 26.75
CA ILE A 179 5.95 3.78 27.80
C ILE A 179 6.54 2.42 27.40
N LEU A 180 5.71 1.52 26.86
CA LEU A 180 6.16 0.20 26.39
C LEU A 180 7.21 0.31 25.25
N ILE A 181 7.00 1.21 24.30
CA ILE A 181 7.92 1.42 23.17
C ILE A 181 9.26 2.03 23.64
N ILE A 182 9.23 2.99 24.55
CA ILE A 182 10.43 3.66 25.06
C ILE A 182 11.20 2.76 26.05
N GLY A 183 10.49 1.98 26.86
CA GLY A 183 11.06 1.06 27.85
C GLY A 183 11.75 -0.17 27.24
N GLY A 184 11.31 -0.63 26.06
CA GLY A 184 11.92 -1.75 25.33
C GLY A 184 13.17 -1.39 24.50
N LEU A 185 13.55 -0.11 24.45
CA LEU A 185 14.75 0.39 23.75
C LEU A 185 15.96 0.59 24.69
N ARG A 186 15.93 0.02 25.90
CA ARG A 186 17.06 -0.02 26.85
C ARG A 186 17.64 -1.42 26.96
#